data_AF-A0A6L5F3C3-F1
#
_entry.id   AF-A0A6L5F3C3-F1
#
_cell.length_a   1.000
_cell.length_b   1.000
_cell.length_c   1.000
_cell.angle_alpha   90.00
_cell.angle_beta   90.00
_cell.angle_gamma   90.00
#
_symmetry.space_group_name_H-M   'P 1'
#
loop_
_entity.id
_entity.type
_entity.pdbx_description
1 polymer ?
#
loop_
_entity_poly.entity_id
_entity_poly.type
_entity_poly.pdbx_seq_one_letter_code
_entity_poly.pdbx_strand_id
1 'polypeptide(L)'
;MAELLPQALATVQWFWEQVDEMPMGLEMDDFVQYAADRAQRRLGAIESARGVPVEQIDLDYSPERLEDQFGEEDDKALATIA
;
A
#
# COMPACT_ATOMS: atom_id res chain seq x y z
N MET A 1 2.76 10.63 5.96
CA MET A 1 1.69 10.13 5.05
C MET A 1 0.28 10.57 5.43
N ALA A 2 -0.01 10.95 6.68
CA ALA A 2 -1.34 11.40 7.08
C ALA A 2 -1.92 12.54 6.20
N GLU A 3 -1.09 13.44 5.69
CA GLU A 3 -1.53 14.54 4.82
C GLU A 3 -1.87 14.09 3.40
N LEU A 4 -1.15 13.11 2.86
CA LEU A 4 -1.30 12.65 1.47
C LEU A 4 -2.31 11.51 1.33
N LEU A 5 -2.56 10.74 2.39
CA LEU A 5 -3.50 9.62 2.35
C LEU A 5 -4.92 10.06 1.95
N PRO A 6 -5.51 11.13 2.54
CA PRO A 6 -6.81 11.62 2.10
C PRO A 6 -6.84 12.03 0.63
N GLN A 7 -5.74 12.58 0.10
CA GLN A 7 -5.63 12.99 -1.31
C GLN A 7 -5.57 11.77 -2.24
N ALA A 8 -4.82 10.73 -1.87
CA ALA A 8 -4.75 9.49 -2.62
C ALA A 8 -6.13 8.80 -2.67
N LEU A 9 -6.84 8.72 -1.54
CA LEU A 9 -8.19 8.15 -1.49
C LEU A 9 -9.21 8.98 -2.27
N ALA A 10 -9.12 10.32 -2.20
CA ALA A 10 -9.96 11.20 -3.00
C ALA A 10 -9.72 11.04 -4.50
N THR A 11 -8.49 10.72 -4.91
CA THR A 11 -8.17 10.45 -6.33
C THR A 11 -8.86 9.17 -6.82
N VAL A 12 -8.93 8.14 -5.98
CA VAL A 12 -9.71 6.92 -6.29
C VAL A 12 -11.17 7.30 -6.47
N GLN A 13 -11.78 8.00 -5.53
CA GLN A 13 -13.19 8.42 -5.62
C GLN A 13 -13.47 9.27 -6.86
N TRP A 14 -12.61 10.25 -7.14
CA TRP A 14 -12.75 11.14 -8.29
C TRP A 14 -12.78 10.37 -9.62
N PHE A 15 -11.97 9.31 -9.77
CA PHE A 15 -11.99 8.49 -10.99
C PHE A 15 -13.33 7.75 -11.15
N TRP A 16 -13.88 7.19 -10.08
CA TRP A 16 -15.17 6.49 -10.11
C TRP A 16 -16.31 7.43 -10.52
N GLU A 17 -16.22 8.72 -10.21
CA GLU A 17 -17.19 9.73 -10.65
C GLU A 17 -17.09 10.05 -12.15
N GLN A 18 -16.00 9.68 -12.82
CA GLN A 18 -15.82 9.94 -14.26
C GLN A 18 -16.47 8.87 -15.16
N VAL A 19 -16.99 7.79 -14.57
CA VAL A 19 -17.50 6.64 -15.31
C VAL A 19 -18.94 6.32 -14.88
N ASP A 20 -19.82 6.09 -15.85
CA ASP A 20 -21.22 5.77 -15.57
C ASP A 20 -21.39 4.35 -15.01
N GLU A 21 -20.56 3.40 -15.47
CA GLU A 21 -20.53 2.02 -15.00
C GLU A 21 -19.08 1.51 -14.99
N MET A 22 -18.64 0.96 -13.85
CA MET A 22 -17.31 0.38 -13.74
C MET A 22 -17.25 -0.97 -14.46
N PRO A 23 -16.32 -1.17 -15.41
CA PRO A 23 -16.17 -2.44 -16.08
C PRO A 23 -15.64 -3.52 -15.13
N MET A 24 -15.80 -4.79 -15.52
CA MET A 24 -15.21 -5.96 -14.85
C MET A 24 -15.70 -6.21 -13.42
N GLY A 25 -16.82 -5.59 -13.00
CA GLY A 25 -17.39 -5.79 -11.66
C GLY A 25 -16.46 -5.28 -10.56
N LEU A 26 -15.71 -4.20 -10.83
CA LEU A 26 -14.79 -3.60 -9.87
C LEU A 26 -15.54 -2.75 -8.85
N GLU A 27 -15.32 -3.03 -7.57
CA GLU A 27 -15.93 -2.30 -6.46
C GLU A 27 -14.99 -1.21 -5.93
N MET A 28 -15.51 0.01 -5.72
CA MET A 28 -14.72 1.14 -5.22
C MET A 28 -14.07 0.84 -3.86
N ASP A 29 -14.83 0.19 -2.98
CA ASP A 29 -14.40 -0.10 -1.62
C ASP A 29 -13.16 -1.00 -1.60
N ASP A 30 -13.03 -1.94 -2.54
CA ASP A 30 -11.85 -2.80 -2.66
C ASP A 30 -10.59 -1.98 -2.95
N PHE A 31 -10.67 -0.99 -3.84
CA PHE A 31 -9.55 -0.11 -4.16
C PHE A 31 -9.20 0.84 -3.01
N VAL A 32 -10.20 1.34 -2.27
CA VAL A 32 -9.98 2.17 -1.08
C VAL A 32 -9.27 1.37 0.01
N GLN A 33 -9.72 0.13 0.29
CA GLN A 33 -9.08 -0.74 1.27
C GLN A 33 -7.65 -1.10 0.85
N TYR A 34 -7.45 -1.45 -0.41
CA TYR A 34 -6.14 -1.77 -0.95
C TYR A 34 -5.16 -0.59 -0.85
N ALA A 35 -5.60 0.62 -1.19
CA ALA A 35 -4.78 1.82 -1.06
C ALA A 35 -4.43 2.14 0.41
N ALA A 36 -5.39 1.96 1.32
CA ALA A 36 -5.18 2.16 2.75
C ALA A 36 -4.16 1.16 3.34
N ASP A 37 -4.26 -0.13 2.97
CA ASP A 37 -3.30 -1.16 3.39
C ASP A 37 -1.88 -0.84 2.93
N ARG A 38 -1.70 -0.47 1.65
CA ARG A 38 -0.40 -0.03 1.12
C ARG A 38 0.20 1.13 1.93
N ALA A 39 -0.61 2.11 2.30
CA ALA A 39 -0.15 3.23 3.11
C ALA A 39 0.22 2.80 4.54
N GLN A 40 -0.53 1.90 5.17
CA GLN A 40 -0.23 1.41 6.51
C GLN A 40 1.09 0.63 6.54
N ARG A 41 1.32 -0.28 5.57
CA ARG A 41 2.58 -1.03 5.46
C ARG A 41 3.79 -0.11 5.35
N ARG A 42 3.67 0.96 4.56
CA ARG A 42 4.76 1.92 4.37
C ARG A 42 5.02 2.79 5.61
N LEU A 43 4.01 3.10 6.44
CA LEU A 43 4.24 3.70 7.76
C LEU A 43 5.01 2.74 8.68
N GLY A 44 4.56 1.49 8.78
CA GLY A 44 5.20 0.48 9.62
C GLY A 44 6.67 0.25 9.27
N ALA A 45 6.99 0.21 7.96
CA ALA A 45 8.36 0.08 7.46
C ALA A 45 9.26 1.26 7.85
N ILE A 46 8.72 2.48 7.93
CA ILE A 46 9.49 3.66 8.37
C ILE A 46 9.62 3.68 9.89
N GLU A 47 8.57 3.30 10.61
CA GLU A 47 8.56 3.28 12.08
C GLU A 47 9.54 2.26 12.66
N SER A 48 9.82 1.16 11.96
CA SER A 48 10.76 0.13 12.39
C SER A 48 12.19 0.66 12.58
N ALA A 49 12.57 1.73 11.87
CA ALA A 49 13.88 2.34 11.98
C ALA A 49 14.06 3.19 13.24
N ARG A 50 13.00 3.46 14.02
CA ARG A 50 13.10 4.29 15.23
C ARG A 50 13.95 3.59 16.29
N GLY A 51 15.04 4.24 16.67
CA GLY A 51 16.00 3.71 17.66
C GLY A 51 17.12 2.87 17.07
N VAL A 52 17.12 2.63 15.75
CA VAL A 52 18.24 2.03 15.03
C VAL A 52 19.39 3.05 14.94
N PRO A 53 20.64 2.67 15.23
CA PRO A 53 21.80 3.55 15.02
C PRO A 53 21.95 3.92 13.55
N VAL A 54 22.19 5.21 13.26
CA VAL A 54 22.18 5.74 11.89
C VAL A 54 23.21 5.06 11.00
N GLU A 55 24.39 4.76 11.54
CA GLU A 55 25.47 4.06 10.84
C GLU A 55 25.12 2.64 10.41
N GLN A 56 24.07 2.04 10.98
CA GLN A 56 23.58 0.73 10.56
C GLN A 56 22.61 0.82 9.37
N ILE A 57 21.93 1.95 9.19
CA ILE A 57 20.87 2.12 8.18
C ILE A 57 21.46 2.07 6.77
N ASP A 58 22.63 2.69 6.53
CA ASP A 58 23.24 2.76 5.20
C ASP A 58 23.60 1.39 4.61
N LEU A 59 23.84 0.39 5.48
CA LEU A 59 24.18 -0.98 5.11
C LEU A 59 23.01 -1.95 5.33
N ASP A 60 21.86 -1.46 5.77
CA ASP A 60 20.70 -2.30 6.05
C ASP A 60 19.92 -2.59 4.77
N TYR A 61 19.94 -3.87 4.38
CA TYR A 61 19.19 -4.39 3.24
C TYR A 61 17.77 -4.86 3.61
N SER A 62 17.41 -4.80 4.90
CA SER A 62 16.09 -5.23 5.37
C SER A 62 14.91 -4.51 4.72
N PRO A 63 14.99 -3.21 4.32
CA PRO A 63 13.89 -2.54 3.64
C PRO A 63 13.58 -3.17 2.27
N GLU A 64 14.60 -3.62 1.53
CA GLU A 64 14.38 -4.23 0.22
C GLU A 64 13.74 -5.60 0.36
N ARG A 65 14.24 -6.43 1.28
CA ARG A 65 13.64 -7.74 1.58
C ARG A 65 12.20 -7.63 2.07
N LEU A 66 11.86 -6.55 2.74
CA LEU A 66 10.51 -6.28 3.20
C LEU A 66 9.56 -5.98 2.02
N GLU A 67 10.02 -5.26 1.00
CA GLU A 67 9.23 -5.02 -0.21
C GLU A 67 9.03 -6.32 -1.02
N ASP A 68 10.06 -7.18 -1.12
CA ASP A 68 9.92 -8.53 -1.69
C ASP A 68 8.85 -9.35 -0.96
N GLN A 69 8.90 -9.35 0.37
CA GLN A 69 7.92 -10.05 1.21
C GLN A 69 6.50 -9.53 0.97
N PHE A 70 6.31 -8.21 0.91
CA PHE A 70 5.00 -7.64 0.61
C PHE A 70 4.48 -8.08 -0.76
N GLY A 71 5.34 -8.15 -1.77
CA GLY A 71 4.98 -8.69 -3.08
C GLY A 71 4.49 -10.14 -2.99
N GLU A 72 5.23 -11.01 -2.30
CA GLU A 72 4.79 -12.40 -2.10
C GLU A 72 3.47 -12.52 -1.34
N GLU A 73 3.24 -11.66 -0.35
CA GLU A 73 1.99 -11.61 0.42
C GLU A 73 0.80 -11.22 -0.46
N ASP A 74 1.00 -10.23 -1.33
CA ASP A 74 -0.03 -9.77 -2.26
C ASP A 74 -0.34 -10.84 -3.33
N ASP A 75 0.70 -11.49 -3.87
CA ASP A 75 0.53 -12.62 -4.81
C ASP A 75 -0.25 -13.78 -4.17
N LYS A 76 0.06 -14.10 -2.91
CA LYS A 76 -0.67 -15.14 -2.15
C LYS A 76 -2.12 -14.73 -1.91
N ALA A 77 -2.38 -13.46 -1.55
CA ALA A 77 -3.73 -12.96 -1.35
C ALA A 77 -4.55 -13.07 -2.64
N LEU A 78 -4.00 -12.64 -3.78
CA LEU A 78 -4.66 -12.74 -5.09
C LEU A 78 -4.89 -14.19 -5.53
N ALA A 79 -3.94 -15.09 -5.27
CA ALA A 79 -4.08 -16.51 -5.59
C ALA A 79 -5.23 -17.20 -4.81
N THR A 80 -5.68 -16.64 -3.68
CA THR A 80 -6.81 -17.18 -2.90
C THR A 80 -8.19 -16.76 -3.42
N ILE A 81 -8.22 -15.80 -4.35
CA ILE A 81 -9.44 -15.23 -4.95
C ILE A 81 -9.69 -15.80 -6.36
N ALA A 82 -8.65 -16.41 -6.97
CA ALA A 82 -8.70 -17.06 -8.29
C ALA A 82 -9.27 -18.49 -8.26
#